data_AF-A0A959GTM5-F1
#
_entry.id   AF-A0A959GTM5-F1
#
_cell.length_a   1.000
_cell.length_b   1.000
_cell.length_c   1.000
_cell.angle_alpha   90.00
_cell.angle_beta   90.00
_cell.angle_gamma   90.00
#
_symmetry.space_group_name_H-M   'P 1'
#
loop_
_entity.id
_entity.type
_entity.pdbx_description
1 polymer ?
#
loop_
_entity_poly.entity_id
_entity_poly.type
_entity_poly.pdbx_seq_one_letter_code
_entity_poly.pdbx_strand_id
1 'polypeptide(L)' 'GLIHATKPLHTDNFKRDFQNLIDNDVKIVRGPSFEDYGTVAVFEDLYGNLWDLIEPKQALAKPPATPAF' A
#
# COMPACT_ATOMS: atom_id res chain seq x y z
N GLY A 1 -18.45 15.44 9.65
CA GLY A 1 -18.16 14.04 10.01
C GLY A 1 -16.91 13.65 9.28
N LEU A 2 -15.80 13.45 10.01
CA LEU A 2 -14.54 13.02 9.42
C LEU A 2 -14.72 11.58 8.91
N ILE A 3 -14.86 11.42 7.60
CA ILE A 3 -14.50 10.17 6.94
C ILE A 3 -13.04 9.90 7.33
N HIS A 4 -12.77 8.81 8.05
CA HIS A 4 -11.41 8.45 8.46
C HIS A 4 -10.56 8.29 7.19
N ALA A 5 -9.71 9.27 6.91
CA ALA A 5 -8.83 9.24 5.76
C ALA A 5 -7.77 8.15 5.97
N THR A 6 -7.62 7.28 4.98
CA THR A 6 -6.54 6.28 4.92
C THR A 6 -5.21 6.98 4.59
N LYS A 7 -4.09 6.38 5.03
CA LYS A 7 -2.74 6.84 4.66
C LYS A 7 -2.10 5.84 3.70
N PRO A 8 -1.48 6.28 2.60
CA PRO A 8 -0.82 5.37 1.67
C PRO A 8 0.48 4.83 2.25
N LEU A 9 0.63 3.51 2.18
CA LEU A 9 1.85 2.76 2.46
C LEU A 9 2.30 2.09 1.16
N HIS A 10 3.33 2.66 0.53
CA HIS A 10 3.83 2.17 -0.75
C HIS A 10 4.65 0.88 -0.57
N THR A 11 4.49 -0.05 -1.51
CA THR A 11 5.27 -1.29 -1.61
C THR A 11 5.71 -1.53 -3.06
N ASP A 12 6.81 -2.26 -3.21
CA ASP A 12 7.32 -2.77 -4.48
C ASP A 12 6.83 -4.20 -4.80
N ASN A 13 6.11 -4.83 -3.87
CA ASN A 13 5.59 -6.18 -4.02
C ASN A 13 4.35 -6.36 -3.13
N PHE A 14 3.18 -6.04 -3.69
CA PHE A 14 1.91 -6.11 -2.97
C PHE A 14 1.65 -7.51 -2.42
N LYS A 15 1.89 -8.54 -3.22
CA LYS A 15 1.59 -9.93 -2.84
C LYS A 15 2.38 -10.36 -1.61
N ARG A 16 3.69 -10.07 -1.57
CA ARG A 16 4.56 -10.39 -0.43
C ARG A 16 4.06 -9.68 0.83
N ASP A 17 3.86 -8.37 0.75
CA ASP A 17 3.56 -7.58 1.94
C ASP A 17 2.12 -7.80 2.42
N PHE A 18 1.18 -8.03 1.52
CA PHE A 18 -0.18 -8.44 1.89
C PHE A 18 -0.20 -9.81 2.56
N GLN A 19 0.58 -10.78 2.08
CA GLN A 19 0.69 -12.09 2.76
C GLN A 19 1.27 -11.94 4.17
N ASN A 20 2.27 -11.08 4.35
CA ASN A 20 2.81 -10.79 5.69
C ASN A 20 1.74 -10.20 6.63
N LEU A 21 0.83 -9.36 6.14
CA LEU A 21 -0.28 -8.86 6.96
C LEU A 21 -1.20 -10.00 7.42
N ILE A 22 -1.52 -10.93 6.52
CA ILE A 22 -2.34 -12.12 6.85
C ILE A 22 -1.62 -13.03 7.85
N ASP A 23 -0.34 -13.32 7.62
CA ASP A 23 0.46 -14.22 8.46
C ASP A 23 0.64 -13.67 9.90
N ASN A 24 0.53 -12.35 10.07
CA ASN A 24 0.59 -11.67 11.36
C ASN A 24 -0.79 -11.32 11.93
N ASP A 25 -1.87 -11.88 11.39
CA ASP A 25 -3.25 -11.66 11.84
C ASP A 25 -3.67 -10.18 11.90
N VAL A 26 -3.13 -9.37 10.99
CA VAL A 26 -3.48 -7.94 10.87
C VAL A 26 -4.89 -7.82 10.32
N LYS A 27 -5.70 -6.96 10.93
CA LYS A 27 -7.09 -6.74 10.55
C LYS A 27 -7.18 -6.11 9.15
N ILE A 28 -7.62 -6.90 8.18
CA ILE A 28 -7.95 -6.44 6.83
C ILE A 28 -9.35 -5.84 6.81
N VAL A 29 -9.44 -4.55 6.52
CA VAL A 29 -10.70 -3.79 6.44
C VAL A 29 -11.30 -3.86 5.03
N ARG A 30 -10.44 -3.83 4.00
CA ARG A 30 -10.81 -4.05 2.60
C ARG A 30 -9.76 -4.94 1.95
N GLY A 31 -10.22 -6.03 1.32
CA GLY A 31 -9.34 -6.91 0.56
C GLY A 31 -8.69 -6.22 -0.65
N PRO A 32 -7.76 -6.91 -1.33
CA PRO A 32 -7.09 -6.38 -2.52
C PRO A 32 -8.07 -5.96 -3.61
N SER A 33 -7.83 -4.81 -4.22
CA SER A 33 -8.51 -4.30 -5.42
C SER A 33 -7.48 -3.88 -6.47
N PHE A 34 -7.81 -4.06 -7.74
CA PHE A 34 -7.02 -3.60 -8.87
C PHE A 34 -7.61 -2.27 -9.37
N GLU A 35 -6.88 -1.18 -9.15
CA GLU A 35 -7.29 0.16 -9.53
C GLU A 35 -6.39 0.70 -10.64
N ASP A 36 -6.82 1.77 -11.32
CA ASP A 36 -6.03 2.39 -12.40
C ASP A 36 -4.64 2.87 -11.93
N TYR A 37 -4.54 3.26 -10.67
CA TYR A 37 -3.31 3.78 -10.06
C TYR A 37 -2.43 2.69 -9.40
N GLY A 38 -2.93 1.46 -9.19
CA GLY A 38 -2.18 0.41 -8.52
C GLY A 38 -3.05 -0.67 -7.90
N THR A 39 -2.41 -1.65 -7.28
CA THR A 39 -3.09 -2.66 -6.46
C THR A 39 -3.16 -2.15 -5.02
N VAL A 40 -4.35 -2.16 -4.41
CA VAL A 40 -4.58 -1.57 -3.08
C VAL A 40 -5.35 -2.49 -2.14
N ALA A 41 -5.00 -2.51 -0.85
CA ALA A 41 -5.81 -3.09 0.22
C ALA A 41 -5.83 -2.15 1.43
N VAL A 42 -6.87 -2.23 2.26
CA VAL A 42 -6.99 -1.43 3.49
C VAL A 42 -6.84 -2.32 4.70
N PHE A 43 -5.96 -1.97 5.62
CA PHE A 43 -5.79 -2.64 6.90
C PHE A 43 -5.79 -1.65 8.06
N GLU A 44 -6.03 -2.15 9.27
CA GLU A 44 -6.03 -1.38 10.52
C GLU A 44 -4.80 -1.76 11.36
N ASP A 45 -4.06 -0.76 11.84
CA ASP A 45 -2.96 -0.99 12.77
C ASP A 45 -3.44 -1.18 14.22
N LEU A 46 -2.52 -1.48 15.15
CA LEU A 46 -2.83 -1.72 16.56
C LEU A 46 -3.45 -0.51 17.29
N TYR A 47 -3.39 0.68 16.70
CA TYR A 47 -3.96 1.91 17.26
C TYR A 47 -5.28 2.29 16.60
N GLY A 48 -5.79 1.48 15.67
CA GLY A 48 -7.02 1.75 14.93
C GLY A 48 -6.82 2.67 13.71
N ASN A 49 -5.59 2.99 13.30
CA ASN A 49 -5.38 3.78 12.09
C ASN A 49 -5.57 2.92 10.84
N LEU A 50 -6.19 3.49 9.81
CA LEU A 50 -6.39 2.83 8.53
C LEU A 50 -5.27 3.18 7.54
N TRP A 51 -4.75 2.14 6.89
CA TRP A 51 -3.65 2.23 5.94
C TRP A 51 -4.04 1.61 4.60
N ASP A 52 -3.70 2.29 3.51
CA ASP A 52 -3.77 1.76 2.16
C ASP A 52 -2.42 1.14 1.80
N LEU A 53 -2.28 -0.18 1.88
CA LEU A 53 -1.13 -0.86 1.26
C LEU A 53 -1.29 -0.73 -0.25
N ILE A 54 -0.33 -0.10 -0.94
CA ILE A 54 -0.42 0.19 -2.37
C ILE A 54 0.85 -0.18 -3.11
N GLU A 55 0.72 -0.99 -4.16
CA GLU A 55 1.74 -1.15 -5.21
C GLU A 55 1.31 -0.33 -6.43
N PRO A 56 1.98 0.80 -6.72
CA PRO A 56 1.66 1.65 -7.86
C PRO A 56 1.86 0.93 -9.19
N LYS A 57 0.92 1.11 -10.13
CA LYS A 57 1.00 0.53 -11.48
C LYS A 57 2.18 1.07 -12.29
N GLN A 58 2.62 2.29 -11.97
CA GLN A 58 3.90 2.82 -12.38
C GLN A 58 4.70 3.02 -11.10
N ALA A 59 5.70 2.17 -10.85
CA ALA A 59 6.83 2.63 -10.05
C ALA A 59 7.25 3.94 -10.73
N LEU A 60 7.12 5.09 -10.06
CA LEU A 60 7.82 6.29 -10.48
C LEU A 60 9.23 5.81 -10.74
N ALA A 61 9.60 5.69 -12.02
CA ALA A 61 10.90 5.20 -12.41
C ALA A 61 11.85 6.02 -11.58
N LYS A 62 12.63 5.38 -10.70
CA LYS A 62 13.73 6.04 -9.99
C LYS A 62 14.39 6.86 -11.09
N PRO A 63 14.36 8.21 -11.03
CA PRO A 63 14.85 9.01 -12.15
C PRO A 63 16.26 8.48 -12.43
N PRO A 64 16.61 8.20 -13.70
CA PRO A 64 17.91 7.65 -14.02
C PRO A 64 18.92 8.50 -13.27
N ALA A 65 19.74 7.86 -12.43
CA ALA A 65 20.76 8.56 -11.65
C ALA A 65 21.48 9.47 -12.63
N THR A 66 21.30 10.78 -12.44
CA THR A 66 21.79 11.77 -13.40
C THR A 66 23.25 11.43 -13.66
N PRO A 67 23.68 11.17 -14.91
CA PRO A 67 25.09 11.07 -15.18
C PRO A 67 25.67 12.41 -14.74
N ALA A 68 26.56 12.38 -13.74
CA ALA A 68 27.40 13.53 -13.47
C ALA A 68 28.20 13.78 -14.76
N PHE A 69 27.86 14.86 -15.46
CA PHE A 69 28.76 15.45 -16.44
C PHE A 69 29.94 16.08 -15.71
#